data_AF-A0A6B3NLW8-F1
#
_entry.id   AF-A0A6B3NLW8-F1
#
_cell.length_a   1.000
_cell.length_b   1.000
_cell.length_c   1.000
_cell.angle_alpha   90.00
_cell.angle_beta   90.00
_cell.angle_gamma   90.00
#
_symmetry.space_group_name_H-M   'P 1'
#
loop_
_entity.id
_entity.type
_entity.pdbx_description
1 polymer ?
#
loop_
_entity_poly.entity_id
_entity_poly.type
_entity_poly.pdbx_seq_one_letter_code
_entity_poly.pdbx_strand_id
1 'polypeptide(L)' 'STNVSSRICSVAKADEILISQSTLDKLQDHTIKTEKIPPVMVKGKDEPLQLYRVLWAF' A
#
# COMPACT_ATOMS: atom_id res chain seq x y z
N SER A 1 -3.89 18.77 30.38
CA SER A 1 -4.24 17.86 29.28
C SER A 1 -3.90 18.49 27.95
N THR A 2 -2.76 18.12 27.39
CA THR A 2 -2.24 18.68 26.14
C THR A 2 -2.45 17.65 25.04
N ASN A 3 -3.19 18.09 24.02
CA ASN A 3 -3.87 17.31 23.00
C ASN A 3 -2.90 16.54 22.07
N VAL A 4 -2.95 15.20 22.13
CA VAL A 4 -2.18 14.26 21.30
C VAL A 4 -2.58 14.32 19.81
N SER A 5 -3.77 14.83 19.49
CA SER A 5 -4.31 14.79 18.11
C SER A 5 -3.62 15.74 17.14
N SER A 6 -3.00 16.84 17.59
CA SER A 6 -2.44 17.85 16.68
C SER A 6 -1.08 17.46 16.05
N ARG A 7 -0.40 16.44 16.60
CA ARG A 7 0.90 15.97 16.08
C ARG A 7 0.79 14.86 15.04
N ILE A 8 -0.39 14.25 14.92
CA ILE A 8 -0.62 13.11 14.00
C ILE A 8 -0.83 13.60 12.56
N CYS A 9 -1.40 14.79 12.35
CA CYS A 9 -1.77 15.26 11.01
C CYS A 9 -0.66 15.97 10.19
N SER A 10 0.55 16.19 10.75
CA SER A 10 1.53 17.09 10.09
C SER A 10 2.61 16.42 9.25
N VAL A 11 2.72 15.09 9.17
CA VAL A 11 3.95 14.45 8.62
C VAL A 11 3.73 13.28 7.64
N ALA A 12 2.49 12.89 7.30
CA ALA A 12 2.29 11.82 6.33
C ALA A 12 2.13 12.37 4.91
N LYS A 13 3.24 12.39 4.15
CA LYS A 13 3.21 12.52 2.69
C LYS A 13 4.08 11.45 2.07
N ALA A 14 3.49 10.28 1.85
CA ALA A 14 3.74 9.31 0.78
C ALA A 14 2.67 8.22 0.90
N ASP A 15 1.45 8.54 0.45
CA ASP A 15 0.18 7.91 0.85
C ASP A 15 -0.16 6.60 0.12
N GLU A 16 0.85 5.87 -0.36
CA GLU A 16 0.62 4.69 -1.20
C GLU A 16 1.45 3.50 -0.75
N ILE A 17 0.75 2.40 -0.44
CA ILE A 17 1.34 1.11 -0.14
C ILE A 17 1.10 0.22 -1.35
N LEU A 18 2.18 -0.23 -2.00
CA LEU A 18 2.12 -1.19 -3.10
C LEU A 18 2.56 -2.57 -2.61
N ILE A 19 1.80 -3.60 -2.98
CA ILE A 19 2.11 -5.00 -2.69
C ILE A 19 2.10 -5.84 -3.97
N SER A 20 2.90 -6.90 -4.00
CA SER A 20 2.89 -7.88 -5.09
C SER A 20 1.71 -8.85 -4.97
N GLN A 21 1.40 -9.55 -6.06
CA GLN A 21 0.45 -10.67 -6.04
C GLN A 21 0.76 -11.68 -4.91
N SER A 22 2.03 -12.07 -4.76
CA SER A 22 2.44 -13.04 -3.74
C SER A 22 2.21 -12.57 -2.30
N THR A 23 2.18 -11.25 -2.05
CA THR A 23 1.83 -10.69 -0.75
C THR A 23 0.32 -10.65 -0.58
N LEU A 24 -0.43 -10.30 -1.63
CA LEU A 24 -1.90 -10.35 -1.63
C LEU A 24 -2.41 -11.78 -1.34
N ASP A 25 -1.81 -12.79 -1.96
CA ASP A 25 -2.20 -14.21 -1.78
C ASP A 25 -1.98 -14.72 -0.35
N LYS A 26 -1.00 -14.12 0.36
CA LYS A 26 -0.70 -14.44 1.77
C LYS A 26 -1.49 -13.59 2.75
N LEU A 27 -2.19 -12.57 2.26
CA LEU A 27 -3.01 -11.70 3.08
C LEU A 27 -4.26 -12.48 3.50
N GLN A 28 -4.26 -12.99 4.72
CA GLN A 28 -5.41 -13.70 5.31
C GLN A 28 -6.48 -12.72 5.82
N ASP A 29 -6.14 -11.43 5.90
CA ASP A 29 -7.03 -10.37 6.36
C ASP A 29 -7.84 -9.80 5.18
N HIS A 30 -9.10 -10.19 5.12
CA HIS A 30 -10.06 -9.73 4.11
C HIS A 30 -10.57 -8.30 4.33
N THR A 31 -10.23 -7.66 5.45
CA THR A 31 -10.62 -6.26 5.70
C THR A 31 -9.77 -5.27 4.92
N ILE A 32 -8.57 -5.70 4.48
CA ILE A 32 -7.66 -4.88 3.71
C ILE A 32 -8.12 -4.82 2.25
N LYS A 33 -8.62 -3.65 1.85
CA LYS A 33 -9.01 -3.40 0.46
C LYS A 33 -7.78 -3.10 -0.40
N THR A 34 -7.75 -3.67 -1.60
CA THR A 34 -6.68 -3.44 -2.56
C THR A 34 -7.23 -3.14 -3.95
N GLU A 35 -6.50 -2.34 -4.72
CA GLU A 35 -6.78 -1.98 -6.11
C GLU A 35 -5.67 -2.53 -7.00
N LYS A 36 -6.04 -3.23 -8.07
CA LYS A 36 -5.07 -3.73 -9.06
C LYS A 36 -4.60 -2.57 -9.93
N ILE A 37 -3.29 -2.36 -10.03
CA ILE A 37 -2.70 -1.31 -10.86
C ILE A 37 -2.03 -1.90 -12.11
N PRO A 38 -1.71 -1.10 -13.14
CA PRO A 38 -0.97 -1.57 -14.30
C PRO A 38 0.36 -2.24 -13.89
N PRO A 39 0.77 -3.34 -14.54
CA PRO A 39 2.06 -3.97 -14.27
C PRO A 39 3.21 -2.97 -14.40
N VAL A 40 4.13 -3.01 -13.44
CA VAL A 40 5.25 -2.06 -13.38
C VAL A 40 6.55 -2.80 -13.68
N MET A 41 7.37 -2.21 -14.56
CA MET A 41 8.73 -2.69 -14.77
C MET A 41 9.60 -2.31 -13.56
N VAL A 42 10.07 -3.31 -12.84
CA VAL A 42 10.98 -3.12 -11.70
C VAL A 42 12.41 -3.35 -12.17
N LYS A 43 13.33 -2.46 -11.77
CA LYS A 43 14.75 -2.60 -12.10
C LYS A 43 15.27 -3.96 -11.61
N GLY A 44 15.84 -4.75 -12.52
CA GLY A 44 16.38 -6.08 -12.21
C GLY A 44 15.40 -7.24 -12.37
N LYS A 45 14.23 -7.01 -12.98
CA LYS A 45 13.30 -8.06 -13.43
C LYS A 45 13.07 -7.91 -14.93
N ASP A 46 13.19 -9.03 -15.64
CA ASP A 46 12.97 -9.08 -17.09
C ASP A 46 11.47 -9.03 -17.46
N GLU A 47 10.60 -9.40 -16.52
CA GLU A 47 9.14 -9.41 -16.70
C GLU A 47 8.44 -8.30 -15.88
N PRO A 48 7.36 -7.70 -16.40
CA PRO A 48 6.54 -6.74 -15.67
C PRO A 48 5.91 -7.38 -14.41
N LEU A 49 6.03 -6.71 -13.27
CA LEU A 49 5.45 -7.21 -12.02
C LEU A 49 4.03 -6.67 -11.83
N GLN A 50 3.08 -7.57 -11.61
CA GLN A 50 1.73 -7.20 -11.20
C GLN A 50 1.75 -6.70 -9.74
N LEU A 51 1.34 -5.45 -9.54
CA LEU A 51 1.23 -4.80 -8.24
C LEU A 51 -0.22 -4.46 -7.91
N TYR A 52 -0.46 -4.27 -6.62
CA TYR A 52 -1.74 -3.85 -6.04
C TYR A 52 -1.50 -2.70 -5.07
N ARG A 53 -2.32 -1.65 -5.14
CA ARG A 53 -2.34 -0.56 -4.17
C ARG A 53 -3.25 -0.93 -3.01
N VAL A 54 -2.78 -0.79 -1.78
CA VAL A 54 -3.61 -0.95 -0.59
C VAL A 54 -4.38 0.35 -0.35
N LEU A 55 -5.71 0.24 -0.26
CA LEU A 55 -6.62 1.35 0.01
C LEU A 55 -6.76 1.50 1.53
N TRP A 56 -5.71 1.99 2.18
CA TRP A 56 -5.72 2.24 3.61
C TRP A 56 -6.45 3.55 3.91
N ALA A 57 -7.67 3.46 4.47
CA ALA A 57 -8.44 4.60 4.94
C ALA A 57 -8.53 4.52 6.47
N PHE A 58 -8.05 5.57 7.16
CA PHE A 58 -8.19 5.75 8.61
C PHE A 58 -9.58 6.28 8.98
#